data_AF-G9P102-F1
#
_entry.id   AF-G9P102-F1
#
_cell.length_a   1.000
_cell.length_b   1.000
_cell.length_c   1.000
_cell.angle_alpha   90.00
_cell.angle_beta   90.00
_cell.angle_gamma   90.00
#
_symmetry.space_group_name_H-M   'P 1'
#
loop_
_entity.id
_entity.type
_entity.pdbx_description
1 polymer ?
#
loop_
_entity_poly.entity_id
_entity_poly.type
_entity_poly.pdbx_seq_one_letter_code
_entity_poly.pdbx_strand_id
1 'polypeptide(L)'
;MACNLSESKQLGSMAEMQQLNDNLLSLKIAEEAQTASPSSCLTDSPDHWDYNAEGDGAQSQWREFNSFMDKKARTRPYPKYLYRAHVHGHPFPRLPDVFEGEYSDSFGSDLHLWCEDDAQTQMFMPIGDLMDNYTVEDLFWHLNLHLGKTCINLQPNSHGEQPFLSPLVSLSGDFRWTAQRICRVGRMISKDRDQMPGLAIFKTSNINPSGVRVYRVEDMLSFLNTRLAESSVHISSQRQGWAKNADEYVCWSLVPRDALAAFTPLAELIETSNGGDEAFLTKGFVDSNYLGDFRQLSRVHPVHISVEEYAERASRFMHNIIANVSSLEEAKQLCMDMERVLLNPDIWGYGVAKSVQGLDETISSSLEKVLETAFMVK
;
A
#
# COMPACT_ATOMS: atom_id res chain seq x y z
N MET A 1 -24.56 38.44 54.99
CA MET A 1 -24.69 38.37 53.52
C MET A 1 -24.43 36.93 53.13
N ALA A 2 -25.48 36.21 52.73
CA ALA A 2 -25.42 34.83 52.26
C ALA A 2 -25.95 34.82 50.82
N CYS A 3 -25.21 34.18 49.91
CA CYS A 3 -25.67 33.90 48.55
C CYS A 3 -25.69 32.38 48.35
N ASN A 4 -26.89 31.90 48.06
CA ASN A 4 -27.21 30.57 47.54
C ASN A 4 -26.75 30.45 46.08
N LEU A 5 -26.29 29.27 45.65
CA LEU A 5 -26.43 28.80 44.28
C LEU A 5 -26.78 27.31 44.30
N SER A 6 -27.94 27.03 43.72
CA SER A 6 -28.65 25.76 43.67
C SER A 6 -28.18 24.84 42.54
N GLU A 7 -28.26 23.55 42.81
CA GLU A 7 -28.12 22.44 41.87
C GLU A 7 -29.18 22.51 40.76
N SER A 8 -28.75 22.57 39.50
CA SER A 8 -29.54 22.10 38.35
C SER A 8 -28.66 21.96 37.12
N LYS A 9 -28.10 20.77 36.84
CA LYS A 9 -27.56 20.44 35.50
C LYS A 9 -27.22 18.97 35.22
N GLN A 10 -27.91 18.00 35.85
CA GLN A 10 -27.67 16.56 35.56
C GLN A 10 -28.90 15.75 35.10
N LEU A 11 -30.06 16.38 34.89
CA LEU A 11 -31.28 15.69 34.47
C LEU A 11 -31.58 15.77 32.95
N GLY A 12 -30.78 16.50 32.16
CA GLY A 12 -31.02 16.66 30.71
C GLY A 12 -30.51 15.51 29.84
N SER A 13 -29.46 14.79 30.26
CA SER A 13 -28.76 13.85 29.38
C SER A 13 -29.41 12.45 29.30
N MET A 14 -30.10 12.00 30.35
CA MET A 14 -30.78 10.70 30.32
C MET A 14 -32.12 10.74 29.59
N ALA A 15 -32.85 11.86 29.64
CA ALA A 15 -34.13 11.99 28.95
C ALA A 15 -33.96 12.01 27.41
N GLU A 16 -32.87 12.63 26.91
CA GLU A 16 -32.57 12.68 25.48
C GLU A 16 -32.12 11.33 24.92
N MET A 17 -31.37 10.53 25.69
CA MET A 17 -31.01 9.15 25.29
C MET A 17 -32.20 8.19 25.32
N GLN A 18 -33.13 8.35 26.26
CA GLN A 18 -34.35 7.54 26.31
C GLN A 18 -35.27 7.85 25.11
N GLN A 19 -35.39 9.13 24.73
CA GLN A 19 -36.23 9.56 23.61
C GLN A 19 -35.67 9.14 22.24
N LEU A 20 -34.35 9.03 22.09
CA LEU A 20 -33.70 8.43 20.91
C LEU A 20 -33.93 6.92 20.82
N ASN A 21 -33.91 6.22 21.96
CA ASN A 21 -34.14 4.77 22.01
C ASN A 21 -35.61 4.41 21.75
N ASP A 22 -36.55 5.21 22.26
CA ASP A 22 -37.99 5.01 22.05
C ASP A 22 -38.42 5.35 20.60
N ASN A 23 -37.71 6.26 19.92
CA ASN A 23 -37.88 6.53 18.49
C ASN A 23 -37.32 5.41 17.60
N LEU A 24 -36.22 4.75 18.01
CA LEU A 24 -35.65 3.58 17.33
C LEU A 24 -36.52 2.33 17.47
N LEU A 25 -37.18 2.15 18.63
CA LEU A 25 -38.13 1.06 18.86
C LEU A 25 -39.47 1.27 18.15
N SER A 26 -39.93 2.52 18.00
CA SER A 26 -41.16 2.83 17.26
C SER A 26 -41.03 2.66 15.74
N LEU A 27 -39.82 2.80 15.19
CA LEU A 27 -39.52 2.53 13.78
C LEU A 27 -39.48 1.03 13.45
N LYS A 28 -39.20 0.16 14.43
CA LYS A 28 -39.16 -1.30 14.25
C LYS A 28 -40.53 -1.99 14.31
N ILE A 29 -41.58 -1.31 14.79
CA ILE A 29 -42.93 -1.89 14.92
C ILE A 29 -43.84 -1.55 13.72
N ALA A 30 -43.40 -0.64 12.83
CA ALA A 30 -44.14 -0.30 11.61
C ALA A 30 -43.80 -1.17 10.38
N GLU A 31 -42.82 -2.07 10.48
CA GLU A 31 -42.31 -2.89 9.35
C GLU A 31 -42.65 -4.39 9.45
N GLU A 32 -43.53 -4.78 10.38
CA GLU A 32 -44.08 -6.14 10.47
C GLU A 32 -45.56 -6.17 10.06
N ALA A 33 -45.87 -5.72 8.85
CA ALA A 33 -47.13 -6.05 8.19
C ALA A 33 -47.10 -5.74 6.68
N GLN A 34 -46.36 -6.53 5.91
CA GLN A 34 -46.82 -7.05 4.61
C GLN A 34 -45.74 -7.92 3.95
N THR A 35 -46.05 -9.20 3.87
CA THR A 35 -45.44 -10.22 3.03
C THR A 35 -45.51 -9.84 1.55
N ALA A 36 -44.37 -9.71 0.88
CA ALA A 36 -44.05 -10.30 -0.44
C ALA A 36 -42.95 -9.50 -1.19
N SER A 37 -41.90 -10.23 -1.59
CA SER A 37 -40.96 -9.96 -2.69
C SER A 37 -39.88 -8.86 -2.52
N PRO A 38 -38.61 -9.16 -2.89
CA PRO A 38 -37.51 -8.20 -2.77
C PRO A 38 -37.48 -7.24 -3.97
N SER A 39 -37.46 -5.94 -3.67
CA SER A 39 -37.46 -4.83 -4.62
C SER A 39 -36.05 -4.26 -4.79
N SER A 40 -35.52 -4.44 -6.00
CA SER A 40 -34.67 -3.54 -6.80
C SER A 40 -33.99 -2.34 -6.12
N CYS A 41 -32.66 -2.37 -6.02
CA CYS A 41 -31.80 -1.18 -5.99
C CYS A 41 -30.40 -1.50 -6.56
N LEU A 42 -30.32 -2.06 -7.78
CA LEU A 42 -29.09 -2.14 -8.58
C LEU A 42 -29.47 -2.23 -10.07
N THR A 43 -30.10 -1.18 -10.60
CA THR A 43 -30.22 -0.97 -12.04
C THR A 43 -30.22 0.53 -12.26
N ASP A 44 -29.03 1.05 -12.56
CA ASP A 44 -28.78 2.19 -13.47
C ASP A 44 -27.26 2.31 -13.59
N SER A 45 -26.66 1.29 -14.23
CA SER A 45 -25.32 1.37 -14.81
C SER A 45 -25.52 1.17 -16.32
N PRO A 46 -24.96 2.01 -17.19
CA PRO A 46 -25.32 2.00 -18.59
C PRO A 46 -24.99 0.66 -19.22
N ASP A 47 -26.02 0.07 -19.83
CA ASP A 47 -26.02 -1.17 -20.58
C ASP A 47 -24.84 -1.24 -21.56
N HIS A 48 -23.81 -2.00 -21.19
CA HIS A 48 -22.87 -2.58 -22.15
C HIS A 48 -22.31 -3.92 -21.65
N TRP A 49 -23.15 -4.76 -21.04
CA TRP A 49 -22.79 -6.16 -20.77
C TRP A 49 -23.20 -7.01 -21.97
N ASP A 50 -22.33 -7.04 -22.98
CA ASP A 50 -22.47 -7.97 -24.09
C ASP A 50 -22.18 -9.39 -23.55
N TYR A 51 -23.26 -10.14 -23.28
CA TYR A 51 -23.29 -11.51 -22.76
C TYR A 51 -22.83 -12.54 -23.81
N ASN A 52 -21.71 -12.27 -24.51
CA ASN A 52 -21.14 -13.14 -25.55
C ASN A 52 -19.74 -13.65 -25.22
N ALA A 53 -19.25 -13.48 -23.98
CA ALA A 53 -17.95 -13.96 -23.54
C ALA A 53 -17.92 -15.43 -23.07
N GLU A 54 -19.01 -16.19 -23.22
CA GLU A 54 -18.99 -17.64 -23.02
C GLU A 54 -18.41 -18.33 -24.27
N GLY A 55 -17.09 -18.38 -24.39
CA GLY A 55 -16.41 -19.06 -25.49
C GLY A 55 -14.90 -19.19 -25.33
N ASP A 56 -14.33 -20.19 -26.00
CA ASP A 56 -12.90 -20.52 -26.11
C ASP A 56 -12.00 -19.29 -26.39
N GLY A 57 -12.57 -18.20 -26.91
CA GLY A 57 -11.93 -16.91 -27.14
C GLY A 57 -11.42 -16.20 -25.88
N ALA A 58 -12.23 -16.06 -24.82
CA ALA A 58 -11.79 -15.38 -23.58
C ALA A 58 -10.67 -16.15 -22.88
N GLN A 59 -10.82 -17.48 -22.79
CA GLN A 59 -9.77 -18.36 -22.28
C GLN A 59 -8.52 -18.35 -23.16
N SER A 60 -8.65 -18.21 -24.49
CA SER A 60 -7.51 -18.06 -25.40
C SER A 60 -6.77 -16.75 -25.17
N GLN A 61 -7.45 -15.63 -24.98
CA GLN A 61 -6.82 -14.33 -24.68
C GLN A 61 -6.04 -14.38 -23.36
N TRP A 62 -6.63 -14.96 -22.31
CA TRP A 62 -5.93 -15.15 -21.03
C TRP A 62 -4.70 -16.03 -21.16
N ARG A 63 -4.76 -17.11 -21.97
CA ARG A 63 -3.59 -17.95 -22.26
C ARG A 63 -2.48 -17.16 -22.95
N GLU A 64 -2.83 -16.35 -23.96
CA GLU A 64 -1.85 -15.51 -24.66
C GLU A 64 -1.22 -14.48 -23.73
N PHE A 65 -2.04 -13.77 -22.94
CA PHE A 65 -1.58 -12.79 -21.96
C PHE A 65 -0.62 -13.42 -20.95
N ASN A 66 -1.03 -14.51 -20.30
CA ASN A 66 -0.19 -15.19 -19.30
C ASN A 66 1.11 -15.71 -19.92
N SER A 67 1.07 -16.30 -21.13
CA SER A 67 2.27 -16.74 -21.85
C SER A 67 3.21 -15.58 -22.15
N PHE A 68 2.68 -14.41 -22.53
CA PHE A 68 3.48 -13.22 -22.75
C PHE A 68 4.14 -12.73 -21.46
N MET A 69 3.38 -12.63 -20.37
CA MET A 69 3.89 -12.20 -19.06
C MET A 69 4.96 -13.15 -18.53
N ASP A 70 4.76 -14.47 -18.64
CA ASP A 70 5.75 -15.47 -18.24
C ASP A 70 7.04 -15.36 -19.05
N LYS A 71 6.93 -15.11 -20.37
CA LYS A 71 8.10 -14.89 -21.22
C LYS A 71 8.87 -13.64 -20.77
N LYS A 72 8.17 -12.54 -20.48
CA LYS A 72 8.77 -11.31 -19.98
C LYS A 72 9.46 -11.52 -18.64
N ALA A 73 8.80 -12.18 -17.69
CA ALA A 73 9.34 -12.50 -16.38
C ALA A 73 10.61 -13.37 -16.46
N ARG A 74 10.72 -14.30 -17.41
CA ARG A 74 11.96 -15.06 -17.65
C ARG A 74 13.10 -14.19 -18.17
N THR A 75 12.80 -13.24 -19.06
CA THR A 75 13.82 -12.35 -19.64
C THR A 75 14.27 -11.25 -18.68
N ARG A 76 13.35 -10.77 -17.84
CA ARG A 76 13.58 -9.73 -16.84
C ARG A 76 12.91 -10.18 -15.54
N PRO A 77 13.63 -10.97 -14.72
CA PRO A 77 13.11 -11.48 -13.45
C PRO A 77 12.51 -10.39 -12.58
N TYR A 78 11.51 -10.76 -11.79
CA TYR A 78 10.95 -9.88 -10.78
C TYR A 78 11.98 -9.65 -9.65
N PRO A 79 11.96 -8.47 -9.01
CA PRO A 79 12.84 -8.22 -7.88
C PRO A 79 12.54 -9.21 -6.75
N LYS A 80 13.51 -9.42 -5.86
CA LYS A 80 13.35 -10.32 -4.72
C LYS A 80 12.28 -9.81 -3.75
N TYR A 81 12.22 -8.50 -3.60
CA TYR A 81 11.25 -7.81 -2.77
C TYR A 81 10.43 -6.82 -3.59
N LEU A 82 9.18 -6.66 -3.20
CA LEU A 82 8.29 -5.59 -3.63
C LEU A 82 7.85 -4.79 -2.42
N TYR A 83 7.63 -3.50 -2.63
CA TYR A 83 7.39 -2.53 -1.58
C TYR A 83 5.99 -1.94 -1.71
N ARG A 84 5.34 -1.66 -0.58
CA ARG A 84 4.06 -0.94 -0.54
C ARG A 84 4.08 0.11 0.54
N ALA A 85 3.65 1.32 0.19
CA ALA A 85 3.27 2.34 1.15
C ALA A 85 1.86 1.99 1.63
N HIS A 86 1.77 1.41 2.82
CA HIS A 86 0.55 0.83 3.35
C HIS A 86 0.01 1.66 4.53
N VAL A 87 -1.31 1.65 4.70
CA VAL A 87 -1.97 2.32 5.81
C VAL A 87 -2.96 1.34 6.42
N HIS A 88 -2.69 0.95 7.66
CA HIS A 88 -3.65 0.17 8.44
C HIS A 88 -4.93 0.95 8.68
N GLY A 89 -6.08 0.27 8.62
CA GLY A 89 -7.38 0.89 8.87
C GLY A 89 -7.84 1.86 7.76
N HIS A 90 -7.24 1.78 6.58
CA HIS A 90 -7.63 2.57 5.40
C HIS A 90 -7.81 1.67 4.17
N PRO A 91 -8.84 1.89 3.31
CA PRO A 91 -9.87 2.91 3.41
C PRO A 91 -10.98 2.64 4.43
N PHE A 92 -11.09 1.41 4.91
CA PHE A 92 -12.11 1.02 5.88
C PHE A 92 -11.46 0.69 7.23
N PRO A 93 -12.02 1.17 8.35
CA PRO A 93 -11.59 0.74 9.67
C PRO A 93 -11.69 -0.77 9.77
N ARG A 94 -10.72 -1.41 10.44
CA ARG A 94 -10.86 -2.81 10.79
C ARG A 94 -11.34 -2.94 12.22
N LEU A 95 -12.13 -3.98 12.47
CA LEU A 95 -12.34 -4.48 13.81
C LEU A 95 -10.96 -4.84 14.39
N PRO A 96 -10.54 -4.26 15.54
CA PRO A 96 -9.32 -4.69 16.19
C PRO A 96 -9.46 -6.17 16.53
N ASP A 97 -8.49 -6.98 16.10
CA ASP A 97 -8.44 -8.37 16.51
C ASP A 97 -8.33 -8.40 18.04
N VAL A 98 -9.33 -9.00 18.69
CA VAL A 98 -9.34 -9.23 20.14
C VAL A 98 -8.38 -10.37 20.52
N PHE A 99 -7.39 -10.70 19.69
CA PHE A 99 -6.45 -11.80 19.91
C PHE A 99 -4.99 -11.33 19.78
N GLU A 100 -4.42 -11.05 20.94
CA GLU A 100 -3.08 -11.46 21.38
C GLU A 100 -2.04 -11.78 20.27
N GLY A 101 -1.32 -10.75 19.81
CA GLY A 101 0.12 -10.84 19.59
C GLY A 101 0.65 -11.03 18.15
N GLU A 102 -0.17 -11.37 17.16
CA GLU A 102 0.29 -11.49 15.76
C GLU A 102 -0.30 -10.37 14.88
N TYR A 103 0.56 -9.76 14.06
CA TYR A 103 0.16 -8.74 13.10
C TYR A 103 -0.78 -9.35 12.03
N SER A 104 -2.05 -8.94 12.03
CA SER A 104 -3.15 -9.57 11.29
C SER A 104 -3.81 -8.58 10.32
N ASP A 105 -3.01 -7.94 9.46
CA ASP A 105 -3.59 -7.11 8.40
C ASP A 105 -3.72 -7.84 7.06
N SER A 106 -4.79 -7.51 6.35
CA SER A 106 -5.02 -7.87 4.97
C SER A 106 -4.30 -6.85 4.08
N PHE A 107 -3.44 -7.33 3.19
CA PHE A 107 -2.85 -6.48 2.15
C PHE A 107 -3.75 -6.45 0.91
N GLY A 108 -5.06 -6.27 1.15
CA GLY A 108 -6.11 -6.23 0.15
C GLY A 108 -6.08 -4.97 -0.71
N SER A 109 -6.80 -5.06 -1.82
CA SER A 109 -7.23 -3.96 -2.66
C SER A 109 -8.40 -3.23 -1.98
N ASP A 110 -8.76 -2.04 -2.44
CA ASP A 110 -9.86 -1.29 -1.80
C ASP A 110 -11.18 -2.06 -1.88
N LEU A 111 -11.41 -2.75 -3.00
CA LEU A 111 -12.60 -3.58 -3.17
C LEU A 111 -12.58 -4.75 -2.19
N HIS A 112 -11.43 -5.40 -2.00
CA HIS A 112 -11.30 -6.48 -1.02
C HIS A 112 -11.58 -6.01 0.39
N LEU A 113 -10.98 -4.90 0.79
CA LEU A 113 -11.15 -4.30 2.11
C LEU A 113 -12.59 -3.85 2.34
N TRP A 114 -13.26 -3.32 1.31
CA TRP A 114 -14.68 -2.98 1.37
C TRP A 114 -15.56 -4.21 1.57
N CYS A 115 -15.31 -5.28 0.82
CA CYS A 115 -16.05 -6.52 0.98
C CYS A 115 -15.87 -7.08 2.41
N GLU A 116 -14.65 -7.08 2.96
CA GLU A 116 -14.39 -7.51 4.35
C GLU A 116 -15.16 -6.67 5.38
N ASP A 117 -15.21 -5.34 5.18
CA ASP A 117 -15.95 -4.41 6.03
C ASP A 117 -17.47 -4.63 5.95
N ASP A 118 -18.03 -4.71 4.74
CA ASP A 118 -19.46 -4.95 4.49
C ASP A 118 -19.94 -6.28 5.09
N ALA A 119 -19.10 -7.32 4.96
CA ALA A 119 -19.38 -8.64 5.54
C ALA A 119 -19.12 -8.71 7.06
N GLN A 120 -18.52 -7.67 7.66
CA GLN A 120 -18.06 -7.64 9.05
C GLN A 120 -17.19 -8.86 9.44
N THR A 121 -16.40 -9.37 8.49
CA THR A 121 -15.55 -10.55 8.69
C THR A 121 -14.30 -10.48 7.82
N GLN A 122 -13.19 -11.05 8.30
CA GLN A 122 -12.04 -11.28 7.44
C GLN A 122 -12.43 -12.33 6.38
N MET A 123 -12.48 -11.90 5.12
CA MET A 123 -12.68 -12.81 3.99
C MET A 123 -11.30 -13.25 3.50
N PHE A 124 -10.87 -14.42 3.95
CA PHE A 124 -9.59 -15.02 3.57
C PHE A 124 -9.55 -15.54 2.11
N MET A 125 -10.54 -15.20 1.28
CA MET A 125 -10.69 -15.71 -0.07
C MET A 125 -10.57 -14.57 -1.10
N PRO A 126 -9.84 -14.77 -2.22
CA PRO A 126 -9.82 -13.81 -3.33
C PRO A 126 -11.24 -13.50 -3.82
N ILE A 127 -11.47 -12.25 -4.25
CA ILE A 127 -12.72 -11.85 -4.92
C ILE A 127 -12.75 -12.52 -6.31
N GLY A 128 -13.16 -13.79 -6.36
CA GLY A 128 -13.27 -14.61 -7.58
C GLY A 128 -11.93 -14.87 -8.31
N ASP A 129 -11.90 -15.89 -9.17
CA ASP A 129 -10.84 -15.96 -10.18
C ASP A 129 -11.11 -14.89 -11.26
N LEU A 130 -10.08 -14.11 -11.57
CA LEU A 130 -10.07 -13.17 -12.70
C LEU A 130 -10.54 -13.83 -13.99
N MET A 131 -10.10 -15.07 -14.23
CA MET A 131 -10.34 -15.78 -15.48
C MET A 131 -11.78 -16.29 -15.61
N ASP A 132 -12.52 -16.37 -14.51
CA ASP A 132 -13.90 -16.86 -14.49
C ASP A 132 -14.91 -15.77 -14.84
N ASN A 133 -14.60 -14.51 -14.51
CA ASN A 133 -15.58 -13.41 -14.56
C ASN A 133 -15.14 -12.20 -15.40
N TYR A 134 -13.88 -12.16 -15.86
CA TYR A 134 -13.33 -10.99 -16.54
C TYR A 134 -12.57 -11.38 -17.82
N THR A 135 -12.59 -10.50 -18.80
CA THR A 135 -11.72 -10.57 -19.97
C THR A 135 -10.36 -9.91 -19.68
N VAL A 136 -9.39 -10.11 -20.56
CA VAL A 136 -8.10 -9.39 -20.49
C VAL A 136 -8.32 -7.89 -20.67
N GLU A 137 -9.28 -7.48 -21.50
CA GLU A 137 -9.62 -6.07 -21.70
C GLU A 137 -10.18 -5.43 -20.42
N ASP A 138 -11.02 -6.15 -19.67
CA ASP A 138 -11.51 -5.71 -18.35
C ASP A 138 -10.37 -5.50 -17.35
N LEU A 139 -9.36 -6.38 -17.35
CA LEU A 139 -8.15 -6.19 -16.53
C LEU A 139 -7.46 -4.87 -16.88
N PHE A 140 -7.33 -4.54 -18.18
CA PHE A 140 -6.74 -3.26 -18.60
C PHE A 140 -7.61 -2.06 -18.28
N TRP A 141 -8.94 -2.19 -18.34
CA TRP A 141 -9.88 -1.17 -17.88
C TRP A 141 -9.70 -0.89 -16.39
N HIS A 142 -9.65 -1.92 -15.55
CA HIS A 142 -9.39 -1.79 -14.12
C HIS A 142 -8.00 -1.20 -13.85
N LEU A 143 -6.97 -1.60 -14.62
CA LEU A 143 -5.64 -1.01 -14.52
C LEU A 143 -5.67 0.49 -14.82
N ASN A 144 -6.41 0.91 -15.86
CA ASN A 144 -6.53 2.33 -16.21
C ASN A 144 -7.11 3.16 -15.07
N LEU A 145 -8.21 2.68 -14.46
CA LEU A 145 -8.86 3.34 -13.32
C LEU A 145 -7.95 3.33 -12.08
N HIS A 146 -7.28 2.21 -11.82
CA HIS A 146 -6.33 2.06 -10.71
C HIS A 146 -5.17 3.06 -10.82
N LEU A 147 -4.52 3.15 -11.99
CA LEU A 147 -3.44 4.11 -12.23
C LEU A 147 -3.92 5.56 -12.12
N GLY A 148 -5.17 5.83 -12.51
CA GLY A 148 -5.81 7.12 -12.27
C GLY A 148 -5.88 7.45 -10.78
N LYS A 149 -6.31 6.48 -9.97
CA LYS A 149 -6.39 6.61 -8.52
C LYS A 149 -5.02 6.83 -7.88
N THR A 150 -4.03 6.00 -8.21
CA THR A 150 -2.71 6.06 -7.58
C THR A 150 -1.93 7.32 -7.97
N CYS A 151 -2.09 7.80 -9.21
CA CYS A 151 -1.45 9.01 -9.72
C CYS A 151 -1.97 10.30 -9.07
N ILE A 152 -3.28 10.41 -8.87
CA ILE A 152 -3.93 11.64 -8.40
C ILE A 152 -4.02 11.69 -6.86
N ASN A 153 -3.88 10.56 -6.17
CA ASN A 153 -4.27 10.40 -4.75
C ASN A 153 -5.67 10.95 -4.56
N LEU A 154 -6.66 10.37 -5.25
CA LEU A 154 -8.05 10.84 -5.24
C LEU A 154 -8.37 11.44 -3.87
N GLN A 155 -8.32 12.78 -3.82
CA GLN A 155 -8.83 13.50 -2.66
C GLN A 155 -10.29 13.10 -2.55
N PRO A 156 -10.88 13.09 -1.34
CA PRO A 156 -12.31 12.87 -1.22
C PRO A 156 -13.02 13.79 -2.21
N ASN A 157 -13.69 13.19 -3.21
CA ASN A 157 -14.29 13.94 -4.30
C ASN A 157 -15.27 14.93 -3.67
N SER A 158 -15.10 16.22 -3.97
CA SER A 158 -15.96 17.32 -3.52
C SER A 158 -17.42 17.24 -4.01
N HIS A 159 -17.81 16.14 -4.67
CA HIS A 159 -19.07 15.99 -5.40
C HIS A 159 -19.93 14.79 -4.96
N GLY A 160 -19.62 14.13 -3.85
CA GLY A 160 -20.48 13.06 -3.31
C GLY A 160 -20.52 11.76 -4.12
N GLU A 161 -19.70 11.64 -5.17
CA GLU A 161 -19.47 10.38 -5.87
C GLU A 161 -18.64 9.44 -5.00
N GLN A 162 -19.07 8.17 -4.88
CA GLN A 162 -18.29 7.17 -4.17
C GLN A 162 -16.91 6.97 -4.85
N PRO A 163 -15.82 6.86 -4.08
CA PRO A 163 -14.50 6.64 -4.65
C PRO A 163 -14.45 5.28 -5.37
N PHE A 164 -13.79 5.23 -6.52
CA PHE A 164 -13.54 3.97 -7.21
C PHE A 164 -12.77 3.01 -6.29
N LEU A 165 -13.39 1.86 -5.99
CA LEU A 165 -12.79 0.77 -5.23
C LEU A 165 -12.03 -0.13 -6.20
N SER A 166 -10.71 0.00 -6.22
CA SER A 166 -9.88 -0.79 -7.10
C SER A 166 -9.87 -2.26 -6.66
N PRO A 167 -10.01 -3.24 -7.58
CA PRO A 167 -9.73 -4.64 -7.30
C PRO A 167 -8.23 -4.95 -7.30
N LEU A 168 -7.41 -4.05 -7.85
CA LEU A 168 -5.94 -4.19 -7.92
C LEU A 168 -5.25 -3.64 -6.67
N VAL A 169 -4.22 -4.36 -6.25
CA VAL A 169 -3.22 -3.91 -5.27
C VAL A 169 -1.99 -3.39 -6.01
N SER A 170 -1.53 -2.18 -5.65
CA SER A 170 -0.28 -1.61 -6.14
C SER A 170 0.90 -2.03 -5.27
N LEU A 171 1.97 -2.43 -5.92
CA LEU A 171 3.29 -2.75 -5.38
C LEU A 171 4.35 -2.01 -6.21
N SER A 172 5.53 -1.80 -5.64
CA SER A 172 6.62 -1.08 -6.28
C SER A 172 7.92 -1.88 -6.21
N GLY A 173 8.70 -1.88 -7.28
CA GLY A 173 10.09 -2.34 -7.25
C GLY A 173 11.08 -1.26 -6.79
N ASP A 174 10.64 -0.01 -6.59
CA ASP A 174 11.45 1.11 -6.14
C ASP A 174 11.18 1.43 -4.65
N PHE A 175 12.10 0.96 -3.80
CA PHE A 175 12.06 1.22 -2.35
C PHE A 175 12.00 2.71 -2.03
N ARG A 176 12.83 3.52 -2.70
CA ARG A 176 12.94 4.96 -2.43
C ARG A 176 11.66 5.68 -2.80
N TRP A 177 11.06 5.32 -3.93
CA TRP A 177 9.75 5.81 -4.33
C TRP A 177 8.71 5.49 -3.26
N THR A 178 8.70 4.26 -2.77
CA THR A 178 7.75 3.80 -1.75
C THR A 178 7.95 4.49 -0.41
N ALA A 179 9.21 4.69 0.02
CA ALA A 179 9.56 5.43 1.23
C ALA A 179 9.09 6.90 1.17
N GLN A 180 9.28 7.58 0.03
CA GLN A 180 8.77 8.94 -0.15
C GLN A 180 7.24 8.96 -0.15
N ARG A 181 6.64 7.96 -0.81
CA ARG A 181 5.19 7.82 -0.89
C ARG A 181 4.56 7.69 0.49
N ILE A 182 5.10 6.83 1.36
CA ILE A 182 4.55 6.66 2.71
C ILE A 182 4.74 7.91 3.58
N CYS A 183 5.84 8.66 3.42
CA CYS A 183 6.01 9.96 4.09
C CYS A 183 4.89 10.93 3.71
N ARG A 184 4.55 11.03 2.42
CA ARG A 184 3.45 11.88 1.94
C ARG A 184 2.11 11.42 2.51
N VAL A 185 1.83 10.13 2.46
CA VAL A 185 0.58 9.55 2.98
C VAL A 185 0.45 9.81 4.48
N GLY A 186 1.51 9.58 5.26
CA GLY A 186 1.52 9.82 6.69
C GLY A 186 1.22 11.26 7.09
N ARG A 187 1.68 12.26 6.30
CA ARG A 187 1.29 13.66 6.54
C ARG A 187 -0.20 13.90 6.34
N MET A 188 -0.81 13.25 5.35
CA MET A 188 -2.24 13.41 5.05
C MET A 188 -3.13 12.81 6.14
N ILE A 189 -2.71 11.70 6.74
CA ILE A 189 -3.52 10.94 7.71
C ILE A 189 -3.10 11.12 9.17
N SER A 190 -2.13 12.00 9.44
CA SER A 190 -1.54 12.24 10.78
C SER A 190 -2.54 12.63 11.88
N LYS A 191 -3.80 12.92 11.52
CA LYS A 191 -4.88 13.28 12.45
C LYS A 191 -5.78 12.11 12.83
N ASP A 192 -5.78 11.02 12.06
CA ASP A 192 -6.63 9.85 12.28
C ASP A 192 -5.89 8.81 13.12
N ARG A 193 -6.26 8.72 14.41
CA ARG A 193 -5.55 7.88 15.40
C ARG A 193 -5.69 6.38 15.15
N ASP A 194 -6.69 5.98 14.37
CA ASP A 194 -6.95 4.57 14.06
C ASP A 194 -6.19 4.09 12.81
N GLN A 195 -5.41 4.97 12.17
CA GLN A 195 -4.62 4.65 11.00
C GLN A 195 -3.12 4.62 11.31
N MET A 196 -2.46 3.53 10.91
CA MET A 196 -1.01 3.37 11.06
C MET A 196 -0.35 3.28 9.67
N PRO A 197 0.24 4.38 9.17
CA PRO A 197 1.06 4.34 7.96
C PRO A 197 2.35 3.56 8.22
N GLY A 198 2.75 2.74 7.26
CA GLY A 198 4.06 2.10 7.26
C GLY A 198 4.47 1.56 5.91
N LEU A 199 5.71 1.11 5.85
CA LEU A 199 6.28 0.46 4.69
C LEU A 199 6.14 -1.06 4.86
N ALA A 200 5.44 -1.70 3.93
CA ALA A 200 5.37 -3.15 3.84
C ALA A 200 6.34 -3.65 2.77
N ILE A 201 7.09 -4.71 3.10
CA ILE A 201 8.07 -5.36 2.23
C ILE A 201 7.62 -6.80 2.00
N PHE A 202 7.43 -7.17 0.74
CA PHE A 202 6.93 -8.50 0.36
C PHE A 202 7.97 -9.29 -0.41
N LYS A 203 8.19 -10.53 0.00
CA LYS A 203 9.04 -11.48 -0.71
C LYS A 203 8.29 -12.07 -1.90
N THR A 204 8.77 -11.80 -3.10
CA THR A 204 8.08 -12.20 -4.35
C THR A 204 7.94 -13.71 -4.51
N SER A 205 8.90 -14.49 -3.98
CA SER A 205 8.85 -15.95 -4.02
C SER A 205 7.70 -16.56 -3.24
N ASN A 206 7.13 -15.83 -2.27
CA ASN A 206 6.04 -16.31 -1.42
C ASN A 206 4.66 -15.88 -1.95
N ILE A 207 4.61 -14.99 -2.94
CA ILE A 207 3.34 -14.56 -3.56
C ILE A 207 2.85 -15.62 -4.54
N ASN A 208 3.71 -16.10 -5.44
CA ASN A 208 3.30 -17.04 -6.49
C ASN A 208 2.72 -18.38 -5.99
N PRO A 209 3.25 -19.03 -4.92
CA PRO A 209 2.73 -20.30 -4.43
C PRO A 209 1.29 -20.23 -3.91
N SER A 210 0.78 -19.04 -3.56
CA SER A 210 -0.58 -18.86 -3.08
C SER A 210 -1.62 -18.75 -4.19
N GLY A 211 -1.22 -18.91 -5.47
CA GLY A 211 -2.08 -18.70 -6.62
C GLY A 211 -2.29 -17.23 -7.01
N VAL A 212 -1.74 -16.27 -6.24
CA VAL A 212 -1.79 -14.85 -6.57
C VAL A 212 -0.74 -14.53 -7.63
N ARG A 213 -1.17 -13.92 -8.74
CA ARG A 213 -0.28 -13.47 -9.82
C ARG A 213 0.07 -12.01 -9.65
N VAL A 214 1.37 -11.72 -9.73
CA VAL A 214 1.90 -10.36 -9.80
C VAL A 214 2.32 -10.06 -11.23
N TYR A 215 1.90 -8.91 -11.73
CA TYR A 215 2.22 -8.44 -13.07
C TYR A 215 2.99 -7.13 -13.00
N ARG A 216 4.14 -7.06 -13.67
CA ARG A 216 4.84 -5.79 -13.89
C ARG A 216 4.02 -4.94 -14.86
N VAL A 217 3.63 -3.73 -14.45
CA VAL A 217 2.74 -2.87 -15.25
C VAL A 217 3.38 -2.49 -16.59
N GLU A 218 4.69 -2.26 -16.65
CA GLU A 218 5.37 -1.99 -17.91
C GLU A 218 5.20 -3.13 -18.94
N ASP A 219 5.26 -4.38 -18.48
CA ASP A 219 5.08 -5.54 -19.36
C ASP A 219 3.61 -5.65 -19.79
N MET A 220 2.65 -5.36 -18.89
CA MET A 220 1.22 -5.27 -19.24
C MET A 220 0.97 -4.20 -20.31
N LEU A 221 1.51 -2.98 -20.13
CA LEU A 221 1.38 -1.90 -21.11
C LEU A 221 2.01 -2.25 -22.46
N SER A 222 3.14 -2.97 -22.44
CA SER A 222 3.72 -3.51 -23.68
C SER A 222 2.80 -4.50 -24.37
N PHE A 223 2.05 -5.32 -23.63
CA PHE A 223 1.06 -6.22 -24.20
C PHE A 223 -0.11 -5.44 -24.81
N LEU A 224 -0.70 -4.50 -24.06
CA LEU A 224 -1.79 -3.64 -24.53
C LEU A 224 -1.44 -2.98 -25.87
N ASN A 225 -0.27 -2.33 -25.93
CA ASN A 225 0.16 -1.58 -27.11
C ASN A 225 0.51 -2.45 -28.34
N THR A 226 0.78 -3.75 -28.15
CA THR A 226 1.26 -4.62 -29.25
C THR A 226 0.29 -5.71 -29.68
N ARG A 227 -0.50 -6.23 -28.73
CA ARG A 227 -1.42 -7.37 -28.93
C ARG A 227 -2.88 -6.98 -28.84
N LEU A 228 -3.17 -5.87 -28.17
CA LEU A 228 -4.49 -5.28 -28.05
C LEU A 228 -4.51 -3.86 -28.63
N ALA A 229 -3.77 -3.61 -29.71
CA ALA A 229 -3.66 -2.29 -30.32
C ALA A 229 -5.02 -1.72 -30.80
N GLU A 230 -6.00 -2.60 -31.05
CA GLU A 230 -7.37 -2.25 -31.42
C GLU A 230 -8.33 -2.22 -30.21
N SER A 231 -7.84 -2.40 -28.98
CA SER A 231 -8.67 -2.33 -27.77
C SER A 231 -9.26 -0.94 -27.57
N SER A 232 -10.45 -0.92 -26.98
CA SER A 232 -11.14 0.30 -26.54
C SER A 232 -10.46 0.97 -25.35
N VAL A 233 -9.59 0.26 -24.62
CA VAL A 233 -8.93 0.76 -23.42
C VAL A 233 -7.75 1.65 -23.76
N HIS A 234 -7.85 2.92 -23.40
CA HIS A 234 -6.76 3.88 -23.52
C HIS A 234 -6.20 4.27 -22.14
N ILE A 235 -4.92 3.97 -21.89
CA ILE A 235 -4.17 4.43 -20.71
C ILE A 235 -3.30 5.61 -21.10
N SER A 236 -3.56 6.78 -20.51
CA SER A 236 -2.87 8.03 -20.87
C SER A 236 -1.36 7.99 -20.58
N SER A 237 -0.58 8.75 -21.34
CA SER A 237 0.89 8.84 -21.16
C SER A 237 1.30 9.28 -19.75
N GLN A 238 0.50 10.12 -19.10
CA GLN A 238 0.72 10.52 -17.70
C GLN A 238 0.62 9.32 -16.74
N ARG A 239 -0.41 8.47 -16.89
CA ARG A 239 -0.59 7.26 -16.08
C ARG A 239 0.50 6.24 -16.35
N GLN A 240 0.90 6.06 -17.61
CA GLN A 240 2.03 5.20 -17.98
C GLN A 240 3.36 5.71 -17.37
N GLY A 241 3.60 7.02 -17.43
CA GLY A 241 4.78 7.65 -16.84
C GLY A 241 4.80 7.52 -15.31
N TRP A 242 3.64 7.61 -14.66
CA TRP A 242 3.49 7.36 -13.23
C TRP A 242 3.88 5.92 -12.86
N ALA A 243 3.28 4.93 -13.51
CA ALA A 243 3.57 3.51 -13.28
C ALA A 243 5.07 3.19 -13.50
N LYS A 244 5.67 3.79 -14.54
CA LYS A 244 7.10 3.64 -14.81
C LYS A 244 7.97 4.25 -13.71
N ASN A 245 7.62 5.42 -13.20
CA ASN A 245 8.38 6.08 -12.13
C ASN A 245 8.33 5.32 -10.80
N ALA A 246 7.25 4.57 -10.57
CA ALA A 246 7.09 3.74 -9.38
C ALA A 246 7.69 2.33 -9.54
N ASP A 247 8.20 1.97 -10.73
CA ASP A 247 8.42 0.56 -11.11
C ASP A 247 7.24 -0.32 -10.65
N GLU A 248 6.04 0.02 -11.15
CA GLU A 248 4.79 -0.50 -10.59
C GLU A 248 4.54 -1.97 -10.98
N TYR A 249 4.09 -2.72 -9.98
CA TYR A 249 3.59 -4.08 -10.08
C TYR A 249 2.18 -4.11 -9.52
N VAL A 250 1.32 -4.94 -10.08
CA VAL A 250 -0.04 -5.12 -9.59
C VAL A 250 -0.37 -6.58 -9.36
N CYS A 251 -1.23 -6.86 -8.39
CA CYS A 251 -1.88 -8.15 -8.23
C CYS A 251 -3.37 -7.95 -7.98
N TRP A 252 -4.15 -9.00 -8.25
CA TRP A 252 -5.59 -8.99 -8.07
C TRP A 252 -5.97 -9.32 -6.63
N SER A 253 -6.97 -8.60 -6.11
CA SER A 253 -7.57 -8.79 -4.79
C SER A 253 -6.66 -8.50 -3.60
N LEU A 254 -5.59 -9.28 -3.37
CA LEU A 254 -4.76 -9.16 -2.17
C LEU A 254 -3.35 -9.69 -2.36
N VAL A 255 -2.42 -9.23 -1.51
CA VAL A 255 -1.10 -9.85 -1.33
C VAL A 255 -1.16 -10.80 -0.12
N PRO A 256 -0.68 -12.05 -0.25
CA PRO A 256 -0.70 -13.00 0.86
C PRO A 256 0.10 -12.50 2.07
N ARG A 257 -0.41 -12.77 3.28
CA ARG A 257 0.28 -12.40 4.53
C ARG A 257 1.64 -13.07 4.66
N ASP A 258 1.74 -14.33 4.26
CA ASP A 258 3.00 -15.11 4.29
C ASP A 258 4.09 -14.55 3.35
N ALA A 259 3.72 -13.63 2.45
CA ALA A 259 4.68 -12.90 1.65
C ALA A 259 5.28 -11.69 2.38
N LEU A 260 4.69 -11.22 3.47
CA LEU A 260 5.22 -10.11 4.26
C LEU A 260 6.55 -10.52 4.91
N ALA A 261 7.63 -9.89 4.47
CA ALA A 261 8.95 -10.05 5.07
C ALA A 261 9.16 -9.07 6.23
N ALA A 262 8.69 -7.83 6.08
CA ALA A 262 8.77 -6.79 7.10
C ALA A 262 7.65 -5.76 6.96
N PHE A 263 7.19 -5.24 8.08
CA PHE A 263 6.40 -4.00 8.14
C PHE A 263 7.07 -3.03 9.11
N THR A 264 7.34 -1.81 8.64
CA THR A 264 7.97 -0.76 9.46
C THR A 264 7.04 0.45 9.53
N PRO A 265 6.48 0.77 10.71
CA PRO A 265 5.69 1.97 10.93
C PRO A 265 6.45 3.24 10.52
N LEU A 266 5.73 4.23 9.98
CA LEU A 266 6.34 5.47 9.50
C LEU A 266 7.13 6.20 10.60
N ALA A 267 6.65 6.16 11.85
CA ALA A 267 7.32 6.81 12.98
C ALA A 267 8.72 6.23 13.23
N GLU A 268 8.90 4.93 13.02
CA GLU A 268 10.18 4.23 13.12
C GLU A 268 11.07 4.50 11.90
N LEU A 269 10.47 4.61 10.70
CA LEU A 269 11.21 4.95 9.47
C LEU A 269 11.82 6.36 9.50
N ILE A 270 11.12 7.34 10.10
CA ILE A 270 11.59 8.73 10.21
C ILE A 270 12.24 9.04 11.56
N GLU A 271 12.37 8.03 12.43
CA GLU A 271 12.99 8.13 13.77
C GLU A 271 12.39 9.28 14.61
N THR A 272 11.06 9.38 14.67
CA THR A 272 10.39 10.52 15.32
C THR A 272 10.74 10.63 16.81
N SER A 273 11.00 9.51 17.47
CA SER A 273 11.39 9.43 18.88
C SER A 273 12.75 10.06 19.18
N ASN A 274 13.63 10.19 18.18
CA ASN A 274 14.99 10.72 18.33
C ASN A 274 15.08 12.19 17.86
N GLY A 275 13.96 12.87 17.63
CA GLY A 275 13.92 14.25 17.16
C GLY A 275 14.17 14.42 15.65
N GLY A 276 14.42 13.34 14.91
CA GLY A 276 14.44 13.32 13.44
C GLY A 276 15.64 14.00 12.74
N ASP A 277 16.44 14.80 13.44
CA ASP A 277 17.55 15.55 12.84
C ASP A 277 18.72 14.63 12.41
N GLU A 278 18.91 13.51 13.13
CA GLU A 278 19.90 12.48 12.79
C GLU A 278 19.31 11.29 12.01
N ALA A 279 18.02 11.34 11.63
CA ALA A 279 17.39 10.24 10.91
C ALA A 279 18.07 10.00 9.56
N PHE A 280 18.02 8.76 9.07
CA PHE A 280 18.48 8.45 7.71
C PHE A 280 17.62 9.12 6.63
N LEU A 281 16.30 9.16 6.81
CA LEU A 281 15.43 9.91 5.92
C LEU A 281 15.52 11.39 6.27
N THR A 282 16.25 12.15 5.44
CA THR A 282 16.45 13.58 5.69
C THR A 282 15.11 14.33 5.76
N LYS A 283 15.05 15.41 6.55
CA LYS A 283 13.86 16.27 6.61
C LYS A 283 13.38 16.72 5.23
N GLY A 284 14.30 17.07 4.34
CA GLY A 284 13.98 17.41 2.95
C GLY A 284 13.32 16.26 2.18
N PHE A 285 13.75 15.02 2.42
CA PHE A 285 13.12 13.82 1.86
C PHE A 285 11.70 13.64 2.40
N VAL A 286 11.56 13.70 3.73
CA VAL A 286 10.27 13.52 4.40
C VAL A 286 9.28 14.59 3.94
N ASP A 287 9.65 15.86 3.94
CA ASP A 287 8.74 16.98 3.67
C ASP A 287 8.37 17.15 2.19
N SER A 288 9.13 16.56 1.27
CA SER A 288 8.89 16.70 -0.17
C SER A 288 7.59 16.04 -0.63
N ASN A 289 6.88 16.69 -1.55
CA ASN A 289 5.63 16.19 -2.13
C ASN A 289 5.84 15.08 -3.15
N TYR A 290 6.94 15.13 -3.90
CA TYR A 290 7.36 14.09 -4.83
C TYR A 290 8.89 14.00 -4.91
N LEU A 291 9.40 12.84 -5.35
CA LEU A 291 10.84 12.60 -5.48
C LEU A 291 11.55 13.59 -6.42
N GLY A 292 10.84 14.15 -7.40
CA GLY A 292 11.37 15.18 -8.30
C GLY A 292 11.80 16.46 -7.56
N ASP A 293 10.92 17.00 -6.70
CA ASP A 293 11.23 18.17 -5.85
C ASP A 293 12.40 17.88 -4.94
N PHE A 294 12.37 16.72 -4.28
CA PHE A 294 13.44 16.31 -3.39
C PHE A 294 14.79 16.27 -4.11
N ARG A 295 14.85 15.67 -5.32
CA ARG A 295 16.08 15.61 -6.12
C ARG A 295 16.59 17.00 -6.50
N GLN A 296 15.70 17.95 -6.74
CA GLN A 296 16.11 19.32 -7.05
C GLN A 296 16.68 20.01 -5.80
N LEU A 297 16.00 19.90 -4.66
CA LEU A 297 16.44 20.46 -3.39
C LEU A 297 17.78 19.85 -2.95
N SER A 298 17.91 18.53 -3.00
CA SER A 298 19.10 17.83 -2.53
C SER A 298 20.34 18.07 -3.40
N ARG A 299 20.17 18.44 -4.66
CA ARG A 299 21.28 18.87 -5.54
C ARG A 299 21.85 20.22 -5.14
N VAL A 300 21.00 21.13 -4.67
CA VAL A 300 21.41 22.50 -4.29
C VAL A 300 21.86 22.54 -2.83
N HIS A 301 21.20 21.78 -1.96
CA HIS A 301 21.44 21.74 -0.52
C HIS A 301 21.52 20.29 -0.01
N PRO A 302 22.56 19.54 -0.38
CA PRO A 302 22.77 18.21 0.19
C PRO A 302 23.15 18.31 1.68
N VAL A 303 22.80 17.28 2.44
CA VAL A 303 23.25 17.11 3.82
C VAL A 303 24.67 16.55 3.79
N HIS A 304 25.66 17.36 4.14
CA HIS A 304 27.07 16.96 4.14
C HIS A 304 27.44 16.29 5.46
N ILE A 305 27.81 15.01 5.38
CA ILE A 305 28.21 14.17 6.53
C ILE A 305 29.41 13.30 6.16
N SER A 306 30.07 12.72 7.17
CA SER A 306 31.16 11.78 6.94
C SER A 306 30.64 10.42 6.44
N VAL A 307 31.54 9.56 5.96
CA VAL A 307 31.18 8.18 5.56
C VAL A 307 30.71 7.38 6.76
N GLU A 308 31.37 7.55 7.90
CA GLU A 308 31.04 6.87 9.15
C GLU A 308 29.66 7.29 9.65
N GLU A 309 29.35 8.59 9.62
CA GLU A 309 28.02 9.08 10.00
C GLU A 309 26.93 8.59 9.04
N TYR A 310 27.19 8.56 7.73
CA TYR A 310 26.24 8.02 6.76
C TYR A 310 25.98 6.53 7.02
N ALA A 311 27.04 5.75 7.22
CA ALA A 311 26.93 4.32 7.50
C ALA A 311 26.20 4.06 8.82
N GLU A 312 26.44 4.86 9.86
CA GLU A 312 25.72 4.78 11.13
C GLU A 312 24.23 5.05 10.94
N ARG A 313 23.85 6.15 10.28
CA ARG A 313 22.44 6.45 9.98
C ARG A 313 21.77 5.34 9.16
N ALA A 314 22.44 4.88 8.11
CA ALA A 314 21.95 3.79 7.26
C ALA A 314 21.77 2.48 8.06
N SER A 315 22.68 2.20 9.00
CA SER A 315 22.61 1.02 9.87
C SER A 315 21.41 1.09 10.82
N ARG A 316 21.16 2.23 11.46
CA ARG A 316 19.97 2.43 12.32
C ARG A 316 18.68 2.28 11.52
N PHE A 317 18.64 2.88 10.33
CA PHE A 317 17.49 2.74 9.43
C PHE A 317 17.22 1.27 9.07
N MET A 318 18.28 0.52 8.75
CA MET A 318 18.15 -0.91 8.47
C MET A 318 17.77 -1.72 9.70
N HIS A 319 18.28 -1.38 10.88
CA HIS A 319 17.87 -2.01 12.14
C HIS A 319 16.35 -1.89 12.35
N ASN A 320 15.78 -0.70 12.13
CA ASN A 320 14.34 -0.48 12.25
C ASN A 320 13.53 -1.30 11.23
N ILE A 321 14.06 -1.46 10.01
CA ILE A 321 13.41 -2.29 8.99
C ILE A 321 13.41 -3.78 9.38
N ILE A 322 14.54 -4.29 9.90
CA ILE A 322 14.67 -5.71 10.18
C ILE A 322 14.16 -6.13 11.57
N ALA A 323 13.83 -5.18 12.44
CA ALA A 323 13.45 -5.44 13.84
C ALA A 323 12.29 -6.44 13.98
N ASN A 324 11.36 -6.45 13.02
CA ASN A 324 10.17 -7.29 13.02
C ASN A 324 10.25 -8.46 12.01
N VAL A 325 11.43 -8.74 11.46
CA VAL A 325 11.62 -9.86 10.53
C VAL A 325 11.62 -11.19 11.28
N SER A 326 10.93 -12.20 10.72
CA SER A 326 10.68 -13.49 11.39
C SER A 326 11.91 -14.39 11.56
N SER A 327 12.98 -14.18 10.78
CA SER A 327 14.19 -15.02 10.85
C SER A 327 15.47 -14.27 10.48
N LEU A 328 16.60 -14.74 11.02
CA LEU A 328 17.93 -14.22 10.69
C LEU A 328 18.25 -14.37 9.20
N GLU A 329 17.83 -15.46 8.56
CA GLU A 329 18.10 -15.70 7.14
C GLU A 329 17.37 -14.67 6.26
N GLU A 330 16.11 -14.40 6.57
CA GLU A 330 15.34 -13.36 5.88
C GLU A 330 15.95 -11.97 6.12
N ALA A 331 16.36 -11.66 7.35
CA ALA A 331 17.00 -10.38 7.69
C ALA A 331 18.32 -10.19 6.94
N LYS A 332 19.20 -11.21 6.91
CA LYS A 332 20.45 -11.19 6.13
C LYS A 332 20.18 -10.87 4.68
N GLN A 333 19.18 -11.54 4.12
CA GLN A 333 18.86 -11.40 2.73
C GLN A 333 18.27 -10.05 2.37
N LEU A 334 17.45 -9.47 3.27
CA LEU A 334 16.93 -8.12 3.14
C LEU A 334 18.05 -7.07 3.26
N CYS A 335 18.98 -7.25 4.20
CA CYS A 335 20.17 -6.39 4.31
C CYS A 335 21.00 -6.38 3.02
N MET A 336 21.28 -7.54 2.42
CA MET A 336 22.02 -7.64 1.15
C MET A 336 21.31 -6.93 -0.02
N ASP A 337 19.96 -6.97 -0.06
CA ASP A 337 19.21 -6.29 -1.11
C ASP A 337 19.21 -4.77 -0.89
N MET A 338 18.99 -4.35 0.36
CA MET A 338 18.96 -2.94 0.76
C MET A 338 20.32 -2.26 0.70
N GLU A 339 21.42 -2.99 0.91
CA GLU A 339 22.78 -2.47 0.77
C GLU A 339 22.93 -1.73 -0.57
N ARG A 340 22.53 -2.36 -1.69
CA ARG A 340 22.58 -1.75 -3.03
C ARG A 340 21.81 -0.43 -3.13
N VAL A 341 20.70 -0.33 -2.41
CA VAL A 341 19.87 0.88 -2.35
C VAL A 341 20.56 1.98 -1.52
N LEU A 342 21.32 1.59 -0.49
CA LEU A 342 22.02 2.48 0.43
C LEU A 342 23.41 2.90 -0.07
N LEU A 343 24.01 2.19 -1.04
CA LEU A 343 25.33 2.53 -1.61
C LEU A 343 25.38 3.86 -2.40
N ASN A 344 24.24 4.54 -2.58
CA ASN A 344 24.18 5.80 -3.33
C ASN A 344 23.65 6.93 -2.42
N PRO A 345 24.52 7.64 -1.67
CA PRO A 345 24.10 8.70 -0.76
C PRO A 345 23.38 9.86 -1.45
N ASP A 346 23.77 10.20 -2.69
CA ASP A 346 23.22 11.32 -3.47
C ASP A 346 21.70 11.15 -3.70
N ILE A 347 21.22 9.91 -3.89
CA ILE A 347 19.78 9.65 -4.07
C ILE A 347 18.98 9.82 -2.76
N TRP A 348 19.64 9.80 -1.62
CA TRP A 348 19.05 10.03 -0.30
C TRP A 348 19.28 11.48 0.19
N GLY A 349 19.91 12.30 -0.65
CA GLY A 349 20.16 13.72 -0.42
C GLY A 349 21.37 14.02 0.45
N TYR A 350 22.27 13.06 0.57
CA TYR A 350 23.54 13.23 1.26
C TYR A 350 24.65 13.60 0.29
N GLY A 351 25.50 14.52 0.71
CA GLY A 351 26.71 14.90 0.00
C GLY A 351 27.92 14.29 0.68
N VAL A 352 28.13 12.98 0.47
CA VAL A 352 29.30 12.24 0.97
C VAL A 352 30.45 12.41 -0.04
N ALA A 353 31.66 12.68 0.43
CA ALA A 353 32.80 12.95 -0.45
C ALA A 353 33.07 11.78 -1.41
N LYS A 354 32.92 12.02 -2.73
CA LYS A 354 33.05 11.01 -3.80
C LYS A 354 34.41 10.31 -3.89
N SER A 355 35.42 10.85 -3.20
CA SER A 355 36.80 10.34 -3.16
C SER A 355 37.06 9.33 -2.03
N VAL A 356 36.07 9.04 -1.18
CA VAL A 356 36.30 8.15 -0.04
C VAL A 356 36.19 6.69 -0.49
N GLN A 357 37.35 6.06 -0.67
CA GLN A 357 37.45 4.60 -0.73
C GLN A 357 36.87 4.00 0.56
N GLY A 358 36.09 2.94 0.44
CA GLY A 358 35.58 2.18 1.61
C GLY A 358 34.15 2.48 2.05
N LEU A 359 33.36 3.28 1.31
CA LEU A 359 31.92 3.45 1.61
C LEU A 359 31.20 2.09 1.61
N ASP A 360 31.42 1.29 0.57
CA ASP A 360 30.85 -0.05 0.44
C ASP A 360 31.22 -0.91 1.65
N GLU A 361 32.52 -1.05 1.95
CA GLU A 361 33.03 -1.82 3.11
C GLU A 361 32.45 -1.33 4.45
N THR A 362 32.30 -0.01 4.62
CA THR A 362 31.77 0.58 5.84
C THR A 362 30.28 0.29 6.00
N ILE A 363 29.51 0.37 4.91
CA ILE A 363 28.09 0.03 4.91
C ILE A 363 27.93 -1.47 5.16
N SER A 364 28.63 -2.34 4.42
CA SER A 364 28.57 -3.80 4.63
C SER A 364 28.88 -4.16 6.08
N SER A 365 29.99 -3.65 6.62
CA SER A 365 30.38 -3.91 8.01
C SER A 365 29.36 -3.38 9.02
N SER A 366 28.73 -2.24 8.76
CA SER A 366 27.70 -1.69 9.63
C SER A 366 26.42 -2.52 9.59
N LEU A 367 26.02 -3.02 8.42
CA LEU A 367 24.86 -3.90 8.27
C LEU A 367 25.09 -5.28 8.90
N GLU A 368 26.31 -5.82 8.84
CA GLU A 368 26.69 -7.04 9.57
C GLU A 368 26.51 -6.87 11.08
N LYS A 369 26.99 -5.75 11.65
CA LYS A 369 26.80 -5.44 13.07
C LYS A 369 25.33 -5.29 13.46
N VAL A 370 24.51 -4.72 12.58
CA VAL A 370 23.06 -4.63 12.79
C VAL A 370 22.43 -6.01 12.88
N LEU A 371 22.83 -6.94 12.01
CA LEU A 371 22.35 -8.33 12.05
C LEU A 371 22.78 -9.05 13.33
N GLU A 372 24.04 -8.87 13.75
CA GLU A 372 24.54 -9.41 15.01
C GLU A 372 23.75 -8.85 16.21
N THR A 373 23.52 -7.54 16.24
CA THR A 373 22.81 -6.89 17.35
C THR A 373 21.34 -7.32 17.41
N ALA A 374 20.65 -7.40 16.27
CA ALA A 374 19.23 -7.74 16.23
C ALA A 374 18.96 -9.22 16.60
N PHE A 375 19.91 -10.13 16.33
CA PHE A 375 19.68 -11.58 16.47
C PHE A 375 20.58 -12.30 17.50
N MET A 376 21.65 -11.67 18.01
CA MET A 376 22.49 -12.24 19.08
C MET A 376 22.11 -11.76 20.49
N VAL A 377 21.04 -10.97 20.63
CA VAL A 377 20.45 -10.58 21.93
C VAL A 377 19.37 -11.61 22.39
N LYS A 378 19.34 -12.82 21.83
CA LYS A 378 18.43 -13.90 22.27
C LYS A 378 19.16 -15.04 22.96
#